data_AF-A0A9E4BIJ1-F1
#
_entry.id   AF-A0A9E4BIJ1-F1
#
_cell.length_a   1.000
_cell.length_b   1.000
_cell.length_c   1.000
_cell.angle_alpha   90.00
_cell.angle_beta   90.00
_cell.angle_gamma   90.00
#
_symmetry.space_group_name_H-M   'P 1'
#
loop_
_entity.id
_entity.type
_entity.pdbx_description
1 polymer ?
#
loop_
_entity_poly.entity_id
_entity_poly.type
_entity_poly.pdbx_seq_one_letter_code
_entity_poly.pdbx_strand_id
1 'polypeptide(L)'
;MAADKQTYGYEIELDLPGKTFSDYIGSISGTSFTDAPLRQTPDRPVLSALLISTPAVPANGYLGQIDLQVTNALEVETTLIVKTASMAGISGPQDSLDVSNAMITITIISGDFDGDLDVDFADFLAFTGVFGLSSSDANYDTRMDMNDDGVINFADFLIFVSAFSTT
;
A
#
# COMPACT_ATOMS: atom_id res chain seq x y z
N MET A 1 8.22 6.96 -45.77
CA MET A 1 9.08 6.28 -44.78
C MET A 1 9.97 7.37 -44.21
N ALA A 2 9.85 7.82 -42.95
CA ALA A 2 9.74 7.05 -41.72
C ALA A 2 8.53 7.45 -40.85
N ALA A 3 7.95 6.45 -40.20
CA ALA A 3 6.96 6.60 -39.15
C ALA A 3 7.71 6.53 -37.81
N ASP A 4 8.20 7.67 -37.32
CA ASP A 4 9.03 7.72 -36.12
C ASP A 4 8.21 8.18 -34.90
N LYS A 5 7.60 7.16 -34.29
CA LYS A 5 7.48 6.81 -32.85
C LYS A 5 6.95 7.85 -31.84
N GLN A 6 5.85 7.48 -31.19
CA GLN A 6 4.99 8.27 -30.29
C GLN A 6 5.27 8.02 -28.79
N THR A 7 5.21 9.07 -27.95
CA THR A 7 5.45 9.06 -26.48
C THR A 7 4.14 8.98 -25.69
N TYR A 8 4.01 8.00 -24.78
CA TYR A 8 2.87 7.83 -23.87
C TYR A 8 3.39 7.85 -22.42
N GLY A 9 2.78 8.64 -21.55
CA GLY A 9 3.09 8.63 -20.12
C GLY A 9 1.80 8.56 -19.30
N TYR A 10 1.91 8.13 -18.05
CA TYR A 10 0.81 8.22 -17.10
C TYR A 10 1.30 8.81 -15.78
N GLU A 11 0.40 9.53 -15.13
CA GLU A 11 0.57 10.07 -13.79
C GLU A 11 -0.61 9.64 -12.94
N ILE A 12 -0.38 8.98 -11.79
CA ILE A 12 -1.42 8.63 -10.82
C ILE A 12 -1.05 9.26 -9.48
N GLU A 13 -1.90 10.11 -8.93
CA GLU A 13 -1.75 10.65 -7.58
C GLU A 13 -2.64 9.87 -6.62
N LEU A 14 -2.05 9.38 -5.54
CA LEU A 14 -2.79 8.77 -4.43
C LEU A 14 -3.14 9.81 -3.36
N ASP A 15 -4.12 9.52 -2.52
CA ASP A 15 -4.44 10.36 -1.37
C ASP A 15 -5.05 9.53 -0.23
N LEU A 16 -4.79 9.98 1.00
CA LEU A 16 -5.40 9.44 2.22
C LEU A 16 -6.34 10.52 2.77
N PRO A 17 -7.65 10.49 2.42
CA PRO A 17 -8.56 11.58 2.76
C PRO A 17 -8.59 11.86 4.27
N GLY A 18 -8.42 13.13 4.64
CA GLY A 18 -8.40 13.57 6.04
C GLY A 18 -7.09 13.30 6.79
N LYS A 19 -6.07 12.73 6.14
CA LYS A 19 -4.74 12.51 6.71
C LYS A 19 -3.68 13.21 5.86
N THR A 20 -2.56 13.59 6.46
CA THR A 20 -1.38 14.04 5.70
C THR A 20 -0.67 12.81 5.15
N PHE A 21 -0.66 12.61 3.83
CA PHE A 21 -0.13 11.39 3.21
C PHE A 21 1.29 11.03 3.69
N SER A 22 2.21 12.02 3.73
CA SER A 22 3.62 11.83 4.13
C SER A 22 3.82 11.48 5.60
N ASP A 23 2.81 11.71 6.45
CA ASP A 23 2.91 11.31 7.86
C ASP A 23 2.71 9.80 7.99
N TYR A 24 1.95 9.17 7.08
CA TYR A 24 1.60 7.75 7.17
C TYR A 24 2.34 6.87 6.17
N ILE A 25 2.76 7.43 5.05
CA ILE A 25 3.47 6.71 3.99
C ILE A 25 4.85 7.33 3.80
N GLY A 26 5.88 6.53 4.06
CA GLY A 26 7.28 6.91 3.91
C GLY A 26 7.77 6.70 2.48
N SER A 27 8.57 5.65 2.28
CA SER A 27 9.07 5.31 0.94
C SER A 27 7.94 4.77 0.05
N ILE A 28 7.98 5.15 -1.23
CA ILE A 28 7.12 4.61 -2.28
C ILE A 28 8.06 4.01 -3.32
N SER A 29 7.77 2.81 -3.78
CA SER A 29 8.57 2.15 -4.80
C SER A 29 7.67 1.33 -5.71
N GLY A 30 8.28 0.48 -6.54
CA GLY A 30 7.59 -0.38 -7.48
C GLY A 30 8.06 -0.17 -8.91
N THR A 31 7.27 -0.68 -9.85
CA THR A 31 7.66 -0.80 -11.25
C THR A 31 6.50 -0.45 -12.18
N SER A 32 6.79 0.11 -13.35
CA SER A 32 5.82 0.22 -14.43
C SER A 32 5.53 -1.16 -15.03
N PHE A 33 4.53 -1.24 -15.91
CA PHE A 33 4.24 -2.44 -16.70
C PHE A 33 5.40 -2.91 -17.62
N THR A 34 6.46 -2.11 -17.74
CA THR A 34 7.70 -2.44 -18.46
C THR A 34 8.87 -2.71 -17.51
N ASP A 35 8.59 -2.96 -16.24
CA ASP A 35 9.57 -3.18 -15.17
C ASP A 35 10.50 -1.99 -14.89
N ALA A 36 10.18 -0.79 -15.41
CA ALA A 36 10.97 0.40 -15.15
C ALA A 36 10.63 0.95 -13.75
N PRO A 37 11.62 1.34 -12.93
CA PRO A 37 11.35 1.92 -11.63
C PRO A 37 10.46 3.15 -11.74
N LEU A 38 9.51 3.26 -10.81
CA LEU A 38 8.60 4.40 -10.74
C LEU A 38 9.35 5.66 -10.33
N ARG A 39 8.98 6.79 -10.93
CA ARG A 39 9.48 8.10 -10.50
C ARG A 39 8.55 8.68 -9.45
N GLN A 40 9.04 8.75 -8.21
CA GLN A 40 8.40 9.52 -7.16
C GLN A 40 8.69 11.01 -7.34
N THR A 41 7.73 11.84 -6.94
CA THR A 41 8.00 13.24 -6.60
C THR A 41 8.07 13.38 -5.09
N PRO A 42 9.06 14.08 -4.51
CA PRO A 42 9.24 14.14 -3.06
C PRO A 42 8.03 14.65 -2.25
N ASP A 43 7.12 15.40 -2.89
CA ASP A 43 6.03 16.11 -2.21
C ASP A 43 4.62 15.63 -2.61
N ARG A 44 4.51 14.61 -3.47
CA ARG A 44 3.22 14.00 -3.85
C ARG A 44 3.39 12.49 -4.05
N PRO A 45 2.43 11.67 -3.63
CA PRO A 45 2.44 10.23 -3.89
C PRO A 45 2.05 9.94 -5.35
N VAL A 46 2.92 10.41 -6.24
CA VAL A 46 2.71 10.35 -7.68
C VAL A 46 3.47 9.17 -8.23
N LEU A 47 2.71 8.27 -8.82
CA LEU A 47 3.19 7.29 -9.77
C LEU A 47 3.43 7.98 -11.10
N SER A 48 4.66 7.97 -11.62
CA SER A 48 4.89 8.39 -13.00
C SER A 48 5.84 7.46 -13.73
N ALA A 49 5.43 7.04 -14.93
CA ALA A 49 6.32 6.40 -15.90
C ALA A 49 6.29 7.18 -17.21
N LEU A 50 7.48 7.50 -17.71
CA LEU A 50 7.68 8.10 -19.03
C LEU A 50 8.11 7.01 -20.00
N LEU A 51 7.22 6.57 -20.90
CA LEU A 51 7.58 5.59 -21.91
C LEU A 51 8.08 6.32 -23.15
N ILE A 52 9.41 6.37 -23.28
CA ILE A 52 10.07 6.82 -24.51
C ILE A 52 10.25 5.58 -25.37
N SER A 53 9.41 5.47 -26.40
CA SER A 53 9.39 4.40 -27.42
C SER A 53 8.76 3.06 -27.00
N THR A 54 7.42 3.01 -27.09
CA THR A 54 6.58 1.79 -27.19
C THR A 54 6.86 0.67 -26.16
N PRO A 55 5.91 0.43 -25.24
CA PRO A 55 4.76 -0.36 -25.65
C PRO A 55 3.45 0.41 -25.45
N ALA A 56 2.45 0.07 -26.27
CA ALA A 56 1.07 0.36 -25.92
C ALA A 56 0.81 -0.18 -24.50
N VAL A 57 0.05 0.57 -23.69
CA VAL A 57 -0.44 0.07 -22.40
C VAL A 57 -1.02 -1.33 -22.65
N PRO A 58 -0.67 -2.33 -21.82
CA PRO A 58 -1.24 -3.67 -21.92
C PRO A 58 -2.76 -3.63 -22.09
N ALA A 59 -3.30 -4.49 -22.95
CA ALA A 59 -4.74 -4.52 -23.22
C ALA A 59 -5.60 -4.82 -21.98
N ASN A 60 -4.99 -5.38 -20.92
CA ASN A 60 -5.61 -5.59 -19.62
C ASN A 60 -5.63 -4.32 -18.73
N GLY A 61 -5.12 -3.19 -19.21
CA GLY A 61 -5.07 -1.93 -18.47
C GLY A 61 -4.04 -1.89 -17.34
N TYR A 62 -3.15 -2.89 -17.23
CA TYR A 62 -2.11 -2.92 -16.21
C TYR A 62 -1.06 -1.84 -16.48
N LEU A 63 -0.91 -0.91 -15.55
CA LEU A 63 0.06 0.19 -15.65
C LEU A 63 1.34 -0.08 -14.85
N GLY A 64 1.30 -0.94 -13.83
CA GLY A 64 2.44 -1.25 -12.99
C GLY A 64 2.03 -1.65 -11.58
N GLN A 65 3.03 -1.84 -10.72
CA GLN A 65 2.88 -2.14 -9.29
C GLN A 65 3.46 -0.98 -8.47
N ILE A 66 2.77 -0.62 -7.40
CA ILE A 66 3.23 0.36 -6.41
C ILE A 66 3.39 -0.35 -5.07
N ASP A 67 4.53 -0.13 -4.43
CA ASP A 67 4.78 -0.56 -3.07
C ASP A 67 4.82 0.68 -2.17
N LEU A 68 3.99 0.70 -1.13
CA LEU A 68 3.88 1.80 -0.17
C LEU A 68 4.40 1.34 1.18
N GLN A 69 5.39 2.06 1.74
CA GLN A 69 5.84 1.81 3.09
C GLN A 69 4.96 2.58 4.08
N VAL A 70 4.13 1.85 4.83
CA VAL A 70 3.37 2.40 5.94
C VAL A 70 4.32 2.68 7.11
N THR A 71 4.43 3.94 7.53
CA THR A 71 5.33 4.39 8.61
C THR A 71 4.61 4.68 9.91
N ASN A 72 3.29 4.89 9.87
CA ASN A 72 2.44 5.06 11.04
C ASN A 72 1.21 4.18 10.92
N ALA A 73 0.70 3.72 12.07
CA ALA A 73 -0.50 2.88 12.11
C ALA A 73 -1.66 3.55 11.37
N LEU A 74 -2.27 2.81 10.44
CA LEU A 74 -3.51 3.18 9.79
C LEU A 74 -4.67 2.70 10.66
N GLU A 75 -5.70 3.53 10.77
CA GLU A 75 -6.92 3.13 11.50
C GLU A 75 -7.75 2.19 10.63
N VAL A 76 -8.56 1.33 11.27
CA VAL A 76 -9.60 0.56 10.59
C VAL A 76 -10.48 1.52 9.78
N GLU A 77 -10.91 1.11 8.58
CA GLU A 77 -11.66 1.94 7.61
C GLU A 77 -10.85 3.07 6.94
N THR A 78 -9.52 3.13 7.13
CA THR A 78 -8.70 4.06 6.34
C THR A 78 -8.86 3.74 4.85
N THR A 79 -9.30 4.72 4.08
CA THR A 79 -9.46 4.60 2.63
C THR A 79 -8.28 5.26 1.93
N LEU A 80 -7.66 4.53 1.00
CA LEU A 80 -6.72 5.09 0.03
C LEU A 80 -7.47 5.34 -1.28
N ILE A 81 -7.31 6.51 -1.87
CA ILE A 81 -7.98 6.84 -3.14
C ILE A 81 -6.97 7.13 -4.23
N VAL A 82 -7.40 6.93 -5.47
CA VAL A 82 -6.75 7.55 -6.62
C VAL A 82 -7.36 8.94 -6.80
N LYS A 83 -6.61 9.98 -6.44
CA LYS A 83 -7.05 11.37 -6.49
C LYS A 83 -7.05 11.93 -7.91
N THR A 84 -6.01 11.63 -8.66
CA THR A 84 -5.95 11.93 -10.09
C THR A 84 -5.30 10.76 -10.82
N ALA A 85 -5.80 10.45 -12.01
CA ALA A 85 -5.07 9.64 -12.97
C ALA A 85 -5.14 10.34 -14.32
N SER A 86 -3.99 10.49 -14.94
CA SER A 86 -3.89 11.13 -16.24
C SER A 86 -2.98 10.36 -17.17
N MET A 87 -3.34 10.36 -18.45
CA MET A 87 -2.51 9.84 -19.51
C MET A 87 -2.10 10.97 -20.44
N ALA A 88 -0.79 11.12 -20.65
CA ALA A 88 -0.25 12.11 -21.57
C ALA A 88 0.04 11.45 -22.93
N GLY A 89 -0.60 11.97 -23.98
CA GLY A 89 -0.23 11.70 -25.38
C GLY A 89 0.81 12.68 -25.93
N ILE A 90 1.40 12.36 -27.08
CA ILE A 90 2.53 13.08 -27.72
C ILE A 90 2.26 14.57 -28.02
N SER A 91 0.99 14.97 -28.16
CA SER A 91 0.59 16.32 -28.60
C SER A 91 -0.01 17.19 -27.49
N GLY A 92 0.01 16.73 -26.23
CA GLY A 92 -0.44 17.53 -25.10
C GLY A 92 -1.89 17.39 -24.62
N PRO A 93 -2.80 16.57 -25.20
CA PRO A 93 -3.98 16.17 -24.45
C PRO A 93 -3.52 15.27 -23.29
N GLN A 94 -3.58 15.82 -22.09
CA GLN A 94 -3.65 15.05 -20.86
C GLN A 94 -5.09 14.56 -20.77
N ASP A 95 -5.33 13.29 -21.08
CA ASP A 95 -6.65 12.71 -20.84
C ASP A 95 -6.75 12.44 -19.34
N SER A 96 -7.70 13.12 -18.69
CA SER A 96 -7.98 12.87 -17.27
C SER A 96 -8.92 11.69 -17.22
N LEU A 97 -8.46 10.60 -16.61
CA LEU A 97 -9.33 9.46 -16.36
C LEU A 97 -10.29 9.84 -15.23
N ASP A 98 -11.56 9.48 -15.37
CA ASP A 98 -12.50 9.58 -14.26
C ASP A 98 -12.15 8.52 -13.21
N VAL A 99 -11.56 8.98 -12.12
CA VAL A 99 -11.16 8.16 -10.97
C VAL A 99 -12.09 8.37 -9.78
N SER A 100 -13.24 9.04 -9.97
CA SER A 100 -14.16 9.40 -8.88
C SER A 100 -14.68 8.19 -8.08
N ASN A 101 -14.64 6.99 -8.67
CA ASN A 101 -15.03 5.72 -8.04
C ASN A 101 -13.85 4.78 -7.76
N ALA A 102 -12.61 5.21 -8.00
CA ALA A 102 -11.42 4.40 -7.76
C ALA A 102 -11.06 4.42 -6.27
N MET A 103 -11.62 3.47 -5.52
CA MET A 103 -11.29 3.25 -4.12
C MET A 103 -10.34 2.07 -3.96
N ILE A 104 -9.31 2.25 -3.15
CA ILE A 104 -8.44 1.18 -2.66
C ILE A 104 -8.80 0.99 -1.19
N THR A 105 -9.47 -0.12 -0.88
CA THR A 105 -9.81 -0.49 0.49
C THR A 105 -8.57 -1.10 1.14
N ILE A 106 -8.09 -0.47 2.22
CA ILE A 106 -7.07 -1.06 3.08
C ILE A 106 -7.81 -1.79 4.19
N THR A 107 -7.80 -3.12 4.13
CA THR A 107 -8.33 -3.94 5.21
C THR A 107 -7.22 -4.16 6.23
N ILE A 108 -7.45 -3.74 7.47
CA ILE A 108 -6.57 -4.05 8.60
C ILE A 108 -7.34 -5.02 9.47
N ILE A 109 -6.83 -6.23 9.56
CA ILE A 109 -7.45 -7.29 10.35
C ILE A 109 -6.64 -7.41 11.64
N SER A 110 -7.23 -7.00 12.75
CA SER A 110 -6.58 -7.13 14.06
C SER A 110 -6.42 -8.62 14.36
N GLY A 111 -5.19 -9.06 14.61
CA GLY A 111 -4.88 -10.47 14.82
C GLY A 111 -4.40 -11.22 13.58
N ASP A 112 -4.47 -10.63 12.38
CA ASP A 112 -3.82 -11.15 11.16
C ASP A 112 -2.32 -10.80 11.22
N PHE A 113 -1.55 -11.68 11.85
CA PHE A 113 -0.13 -11.50 12.10
C PHE A 113 0.75 -12.01 10.97
N ASP A 114 0.27 -12.99 10.20
CA ASP A 114 0.99 -13.55 9.06
C ASP A 114 0.70 -12.86 7.72
N GLY A 115 -0.35 -12.03 7.67
CA GLY A 115 -0.69 -11.13 6.57
C GLY A 115 -1.50 -11.78 5.46
N ASP A 116 -2.20 -12.88 5.73
CA ASP A 116 -2.95 -13.64 4.73
C ASP A 116 -4.43 -13.24 4.60
N LEU A 117 -4.85 -12.22 5.35
CA LEU A 117 -6.19 -11.62 5.36
C LEU A 117 -7.27 -12.45 6.06
N ASP A 118 -6.90 -13.37 6.95
CA ASP A 118 -7.81 -13.91 7.95
C ASP A 118 -7.20 -13.93 9.37
N VAL A 119 -7.97 -14.41 10.36
CA VAL A 119 -7.47 -14.58 11.74
C VAL A 119 -7.69 -16.02 12.13
N ASP A 120 -6.63 -16.81 12.07
CA ASP A 120 -6.72 -18.25 12.22
C ASP A 120 -5.60 -18.86 13.08
N PHE A 121 -5.42 -20.18 12.99
CA PHE A 121 -4.43 -20.87 13.79
C PHE A 121 -2.97 -20.50 13.41
N ALA A 122 -2.71 -20.09 12.18
CA ALA A 122 -1.40 -19.62 11.75
C ALA A 122 -1.00 -18.33 12.49
N ASP A 123 -1.94 -17.41 12.69
CA ASP A 123 -1.71 -16.21 13.52
C ASP A 123 -1.43 -16.55 14.98
N PHE A 124 -2.14 -17.54 15.52
CA PHE A 124 -1.85 -18.03 16.86
C PHE A 124 -0.40 -18.56 16.96
N LEU A 125 0.06 -19.31 15.94
CA LEU A 125 1.44 -19.78 15.90
C LEU A 125 2.43 -18.62 15.83
N ALA A 126 2.14 -17.59 15.01
CA ALA A 126 2.95 -16.38 14.93
C ALA A 126 3.03 -15.67 16.29
N PHE A 127 1.88 -15.47 16.96
CA PHE A 127 1.78 -14.85 18.28
C PHE A 127 2.58 -15.61 19.35
N THR A 128 2.43 -16.94 19.42
CA THR A 128 3.19 -17.75 20.38
C THR A 128 4.70 -17.71 20.16
N GLY A 129 5.16 -17.40 18.95
CA GLY A 129 6.58 -17.27 18.61
C GLY A 129 7.30 -16.12 19.34
N VAL A 130 6.55 -15.11 19.79
CA VAL A 130 7.08 -13.93 20.51
C VAL A 130 6.45 -13.73 21.89
N PHE A 131 5.68 -14.72 22.37
CA PHE A 131 5.02 -14.63 23.66
C PHE A 131 6.05 -14.48 24.80
N GLY A 132 5.82 -13.51 25.68
CA GLY A 132 6.69 -13.16 26.79
C GLY A 132 7.83 -12.21 26.44
N LEU A 133 7.97 -11.79 25.18
CA LEU A 133 8.93 -10.75 24.79
C LEU A 133 8.45 -9.36 25.21
N SER A 134 9.41 -8.49 25.50
CA SER A 134 9.20 -7.09 25.86
C SER A 134 9.78 -6.18 24.78
N SER A 135 9.40 -4.89 24.80
CA SER A 135 9.94 -3.85 23.91
C SER A 135 11.47 -3.70 23.94
N SER A 136 12.15 -4.32 24.92
CA SER A 136 13.62 -4.36 25.01
C SER A 136 14.26 -5.52 24.25
N ASP A 137 13.47 -6.51 23.83
CA ASP A 137 13.95 -7.71 23.13
C ASP A 137 14.06 -7.46 21.62
N ALA A 138 15.12 -7.99 20.99
CA ALA A 138 15.40 -7.74 19.58
C ALA A 138 14.33 -8.28 18.61
N ASN A 139 13.57 -9.29 19.04
CA ASN A 139 12.51 -9.92 18.25
C ASN A 139 11.10 -9.46 18.68
N TYR A 140 11.02 -8.38 19.45
CA TYR A 140 9.75 -7.79 19.84
C TYR A 140 8.98 -7.32 18.60
N ASP A 141 7.75 -7.83 18.45
CA ASP A 141 6.84 -7.39 17.42
C ASP A 141 5.75 -6.52 18.06
N THR A 142 5.82 -5.22 17.81
CA THR A 142 4.85 -4.25 18.36
C THR A 142 3.42 -4.52 17.91
N ARG A 143 3.19 -5.29 16.84
CA ARG A 143 1.86 -5.66 16.38
C ARG A 143 1.17 -6.63 17.34
N MET A 144 1.95 -7.38 18.13
CA MET A 144 1.46 -8.42 19.04
C MET A 144 1.36 -7.96 20.50
N ASP A 145 1.85 -6.76 20.82
CA ASP A 145 1.56 -6.02 22.06
C ASP A 145 0.27 -5.22 21.87
N MET A 146 -0.87 -5.88 22.03
CA MET A 146 -2.18 -5.36 21.64
C MET A 146 -2.76 -4.36 22.64
N ASN A 147 -2.20 -4.27 23.84
CA ASN A 147 -2.57 -3.29 24.85
C ASN A 147 -1.56 -2.13 24.97
N ASP A 148 -0.50 -2.13 24.15
CA ASP A 148 0.61 -1.17 24.13
C ASP A 148 1.31 -1.01 25.50
N ASP A 149 1.38 -2.07 26.33
CA ASP A 149 2.05 -2.04 27.64
C ASP A 149 3.56 -2.33 27.58
N GLY A 150 4.06 -2.65 26.38
CA GLY A 150 5.45 -2.94 26.09
C GLY A 150 5.86 -4.38 26.40
N VAL A 151 4.91 -5.29 26.69
CA VAL A 151 5.15 -6.71 26.98
C VAL A 151 4.08 -7.59 26.35
N ILE A 152 4.46 -8.46 25.42
CA ILE A 152 3.56 -9.43 24.79
C ILE A 152 3.24 -10.54 25.79
N ASN A 153 2.06 -10.54 26.38
CA ASN A 153 1.69 -11.44 27.46
C ASN A 153 0.23 -11.93 27.38
N PHE A 154 -0.26 -12.50 28.48
CA PHE A 154 -1.61 -13.06 28.53
C PHE A 154 -2.70 -12.01 28.35
N ALA A 155 -2.45 -10.75 28.70
CA ALA A 155 -3.39 -9.66 28.44
C ALA A 155 -3.61 -9.47 26.93
N ASP A 156 -2.54 -9.47 26.14
CA ASP A 156 -2.60 -9.38 24.67
C ASP A 156 -3.28 -10.59 24.07
N PHE A 157 -3.00 -11.78 24.60
CA PHE A 157 -3.67 -13.00 24.18
C PHE A 157 -5.20 -12.91 24.34
N LEU A 158 -5.70 -12.30 25.44
CA LEU A 158 -7.14 -12.11 25.62
C LEU A 158 -7.74 -11.14 24.59
N ILE A 159 -6.97 -10.14 24.15
CA ILE A 159 -7.38 -9.23 23.08
C ILE A 159 -7.36 -9.97 21.74
N PHE A 160 -6.30 -10.71 21.43
CA PHE A 160 -6.17 -11.52 20.22
C PHE A 160 -7.33 -12.52 20.08
N VAL A 161 -7.66 -13.26 21.15
CA VAL A 161 -8.77 -14.23 21.14
C VAL A 161 -10.12 -13.54 20.94
N SER A 162 -10.26 -12.25 21.26
CA SER A 162 -11.48 -11.49 20.97
C SER A 162 -11.65 -11.16 19.48
N ALA A 163 -10.55 -11.12 18.72
CA ALA A 163 -10.55 -11.01 17.26
C ALA A 163 -10.72 -12.36 16.56
N PHE A 164 -10.27 -13.44 17.21
CA PHE A 164 -10.56 -14.82 16.81
C PHE A 164 -12.08 -15.03 16.82
N SER A 165 -12.67 -15.33 15.66
CA SER A 165 -14.12 -15.55 15.39
C SER A 165 -14.87 -14.44 14.64
N THR A 166 -14.23 -13.42 14.09
CA THR A 166 -14.86 -12.60 13.04
C THR A 166 -14.73 -13.33 11.69
N THR A 167 -15.56 -14.34 11.48
CA THR A 167 -15.81 -14.98 10.16
C THR A 167 -17.15 -14.54 9.62
#